data_AF-A0A954IA34-F1
#
_entry.id   AF-A0A954IA34-F1
#
_cell.length_a   1.000
_cell.length_b   1.000
_cell.length_c   1.000
_cell.angle_alpha   90.00
_cell.angle_beta   90.00
_cell.angle_gamma   90.00
#
_symmetry.space_group_name_H-M   'P 1'
#
loop_
_entity.id
_entity.type
_entity.pdbx_description
1 polymer ?
#
loop_
_entity_poly.entity_id
_entity_poly.type
_entity_poly.pdbx_seq_one_letter_code
_entity_poly.pdbx_strand_id
1 'polypeptide(L)'
;FELMQFNCTACHDRDGMGGVGRFRRPYFETVVHVDIGDEGRFPPTLTGVGRKLVPAWFAGVLNGKSRIREHLTIRMPQYSAATSKDLSTSIIAEDTSGKNPAAESAVFPHGADAERIVIGRELMDAGCVQCHAFNGEYLPGTVGVDLVDLPRRIHPAWFREFLEDPGALKPRTRMPTFFPGGRSPNHELLDGRMDLQIEAMWAYLRDLPKQPLPQKIVDARNQNYELQPIDRPIVIRTFMPVAGTHAIAVGFPQGVHFAYDAEGVFPAQIWRHRFLDAEGTWFVRFAPPADPLGDHVATLPSGSPVTLSAAGAEVLADGWPDADAAGLRFLGYRLDENGVPEMLSQVGTFRIVDRMEPAEDGSMMRTLTVTEPAPQPSDDLNTRESVRLWLRPAHGAGLKRLSPTTVETAAGLRVSLLNVETVDLTEHQQF
;
A
#
# COMPACT_ATOMS: atom_id res chain seq x y z
N PHE A 1 -20.04 -31.19 24.25
CA PHE A 1 -18.92 -32.15 24.34
C PHE A 1 -18.01 -32.07 23.13
N GLU A 2 -18.55 -32.10 21.90
CA GLU A 2 -17.77 -32.06 20.65
C GLU A 2 -16.80 -30.86 20.55
N LEU A 3 -17.21 -29.65 20.92
CA LEU A 3 -16.33 -28.46 20.91
C LEU A 3 -15.09 -28.62 21.79
N MET A 4 -15.18 -29.37 22.89
CA MET A 4 -14.03 -29.68 23.74
C MET A 4 -13.16 -30.78 23.14
N GLN A 5 -13.79 -31.81 22.55
CA GLN A 5 -13.09 -32.90 21.88
C GLN A 5 -12.20 -32.40 20.74
N PHE A 6 -12.67 -31.43 19.96
CA PHE A 6 -11.90 -30.80 18.88
C PHE A 6 -11.17 -29.52 19.32
N ASN A 7 -11.13 -29.25 20.62
CA ASN A 7 -10.41 -28.13 21.23
C ASN A 7 -10.77 -26.74 20.63
N CYS A 8 -12.02 -26.57 20.17
CA CYS A 8 -12.48 -25.33 19.55
C CYS A 8 -12.41 -24.14 20.52
N THR A 9 -12.70 -24.39 21.81
CA THR A 9 -12.71 -23.36 22.85
C THR A 9 -11.32 -22.85 23.23
N ALA A 10 -10.24 -23.50 22.77
CA ALA A 10 -8.89 -22.97 22.94
C ALA A 10 -8.67 -21.66 22.18
N CYS A 11 -9.42 -21.44 21.10
CA CYS A 11 -9.30 -20.26 20.23
C CYS A 11 -10.60 -19.44 20.20
N HIS A 12 -11.74 -20.13 20.15
CA HIS A 12 -13.04 -19.50 20.05
C HIS A 12 -13.73 -19.40 21.40
N ASP A 13 -14.48 -18.31 21.60
CA ASP A 13 -15.40 -18.16 22.70
C ASP A 13 -16.75 -18.83 22.37
N ARG A 14 -17.43 -19.43 23.36
CA ARG A 14 -18.84 -19.82 23.29
C ARG A 14 -19.50 -19.59 24.64
N ASP A 15 -20.53 -18.75 24.68
CA ASP A 15 -21.30 -18.38 25.87
C ASP A 15 -20.41 -17.90 27.03
N GLY A 16 -19.33 -17.17 26.72
CA GLY A 16 -18.35 -16.69 27.69
C GLY A 16 -17.28 -17.73 28.08
N MET A 17 -17.33 -18.94 27.52
CA MET A 17 -16.34 -20.00 27.77
C MET A 17 -15.32 -20.09 26.63
N GLY A 18 -14.04 -20.06 27.00
CA GLY A 18 -12.92 -20.24 26.07
C GLY A 18 -12.34 -18.93 25.54
N GLY A 19 -11.94 -18.94 24.27
CA GLY A 19 -11.31 -17.81 23.60
C GLY A 19 -9.80 -17.73 23.78
N VAL A 20 -9.20 -16.76 23.07
CA VAL A 20 -7.74 -16.55 23.10
C VAL A 20 -7.30 -15.97 24.44
N GLY A 21 -6.60 -16.78 25.23
CA GLY A 21 -6.04 -16.35 26.52
C GLY A 21 -5.00 -15.23 26.38
N ARG A 22 -4.84 -14.43 27.45
CA ARG A 22 -3.98 -13.21 27.49
C ARG A 22 -2.61 -13.40 26.84
N PHE A 23 -1.90 -14.47 27.17
CA PHE A 23 -0.54 -14.74 26.69
C PHE A 23 -0.49 -15.18 25.22
N ARG A 24 -1.60 -15.62 24.65
CA ARG A 24 -1.68 -16.05 23.25
C ARG A 24 -2.13 -14.93 22.32
N ARG A 25 -2.75 -13.87 22.86
CA ARG A 25 -3.23 -12.72 22.08
C ARG A 25 -2.15 -12.16 21.15
N PRO A 26 -0.88 -11.96 21.55
CA PRO A 26 0.14 -11.42 20.64
C PRO A 26 0.33 -12.23 19.35
N TYR A 27 0.14 -13.55 19.36
CA TYR A 27 0.33 -14.40 18.17
C TYR A 27 -0.81 -14.33 17.14
N PHE A 28 -1.94 -13.72 17.48
CA PHE A 28 -3.02 -13.49 16.53
C PHE A 28 -2.70 -12.22 15.78
N GLU A 29 -1.81 -12.29 14.79
CA GLU A 29 -1.44 -11.15 13.96
C GLU A 29 -2.18 -11.19 12.63
N THR A 30 -2.23 -10.03 12.00
CA THR A 30 -2.72 -9.89 10.63
C THR A 30 -1.51 -9.68 9.72
N VAL A 31 -1.51 -10.27 8.53
CA VAL A 31 -0.60 -9.80 7.49
C VAL A 31 -0.86 -8.31 7.32
N VAL A 32 0.21 -7.52 7.14
CA VAL A 32 0.05 -6.10 6.80
C VAL A 32 -0.57 -5.25 7.93
N HIS A 33 -0.61 -5.74 9.19
CA HIS A 33 -1.16 -5.03 10.37
C HIS A 33 -2.49 -4.30 10.11
N VAL A 34 -3.43 -4.93 9.39
CA VAL A 34 -4.77 -4.38 9.13
C VAL A 34 -5.46 -4.05 10.47
N ASP A 35 -5.62 -2.77 10.77
CA ASP A 35 -6.23 -2.32 12.03
C ASP A 35 -7.75 -2.45 11.98
N ILE A 36 -8.23 -3.68 12.21
CA ILE A 36 -9.64 -3.99 12.52
C ILE A 36 -9.80 -4.25 14.04
N GLY A 37 -8.73 -3.97 14.81
CA GLY A 37 -8.69 -4.23 16.25
C GLY A 37 -8.94 -5.70 16.59
N ASP A 38 -9.31 -5.93 17.85
CA ASP A 38 -9.55 -7.27 18.38
C ASP A 38 -10.65 -8.04 17.60
N GLU A 39 -11.60 -7.34 16.99
CA GLU A 39 -12.72 -7.92 16.24
C GLU A 39 -12.27 -8.64 14.95
N GLY A 40 -11.32 -8.03 14.22
CA GLY A 40 -10.77 -8.60 13.00
C GLY A 40 -9.56 -9.48 13.24
N ARG A 41 -8.96 -9.39 14.43
CA ARG A 41 -7.75 -10.10 14.82
C ARG A 41 -8.02 -11.44 15.49
N PHE A 42 -9.06 -11.53 16.33
CA PHE A 42 -9.36 -12.77 17.05
C PHE A 42 -10.36 -13.67 16.32
N PRO A 43 -10.31 -15.00 16.59
CA PRO A 43 -11.30 -15.94 16.10
C PRO A 43 -12.72 -15.48 16.47
N PRO A 44 -13.69 -15.63 15.55
CA PRO A 44 -15.06 -15.25 15.85
C PRO A 44 -15.62 -16.11 16.99
N THR A 45 -16.55 -15.55 17.77
CA THR A 45 -17.32 -16.34 18.75
C THR A 45 -18.15 -17.42 18.04
N LEU A 46 -18.29 -18.58 18.69
CA LEU A 46 -19.19 -19.66 18.32
C LEU A 46 -20.55 -19.55 19.04
N THR A 47 -20.75 -18.51 19.85
CA THR A 47 -22.04 -18.21 20.48
C THR A 47 -23.09 -17.91 19.40
N GLY A 48 -24.15 -18.73 19.34
CA GLY A 48 -25.25 -18.55 18.39
C GLY A 48 -24.83 -18.62 16.90
N VAL A 49 -23.65 -19.14 16.59
CA VAL A 49 -23.10 -19.19 15.22
C VAL A 49 -24.00 -20.00 14.28
N GLY A 50 -24.72 -20.99 14.81
CA GLY A 50 -25.64 -21.81 14.06
C GLY A 50 -26.93 -21.09 13.62
N ARG A 51 -27.30 -19.98 14.28
CA ARG A 51 -28.37 -19.08 13.78
C ARG A 51 -27.88 -18.20 12.64
N LYS A 52 -26.56 -17.96 12.59
CA LYS A 52 -25.92 -17.07 11.64
C LYS A 52 -25.58 -17.77 10.33
N LEU A 53 -24.82 -18.85 10.38
CA LEU A 53 -24.15 -19.42 9.21
C LEU A 53 -25.01 -20.49 8.53
N VAL A 54 -25.01 -20.45 7.20
CA VAL A 54 -25.60 -21.52 6.37
C VAL A 54 -24.79 -22.82 6.57
N PRO A 55 -25.43 -23.99 6.77
CA PRO A 55 -24.75 -25.24 7.10
C PRO A 55 -23.61 -25.62 6.13
N ALA A 56 -23.85 -25.52 4.82
CA ALA A 56 -22.85 -25.86 3.81
C ALA A 56 -21.61 -24.94 3.90
N TRP A 57 -21.83 -23.64 4.14
CA TRP A 57 -20.74 -22.69 4.31
C TRP A 57 -19.96 -22.95 5.61
N PHE A 58 -20.67 -23.24 6.70
CA PHE A 58 -20.02 -23.51 7.99
C PHE A 58 -19.14 -24.76 7.94
N ALA A 59 -19.64 -25.86 7.35
CA ALA A 59 -18.84 -27.04 7.08
C ALA A 59 -17.63 -26.73 6.17
N GLY A 60 -17.79 -25.82 5.19
CA GLY A 60 -16.72 -25.30 4.34
C GLY A 60 -15.62 -24.57 5.11
N VAL A 61 -15.95 -23.83 6.18
CA VAL A 61 -14.92 -23.23 7.05
C VAL A 61 -14.15 -24.30 7.81
N LEU A 62 -14.85 -25.28 8.39
CA LEU A 62 -14.25 -26.34 9.20
C LEU A 62 -13.28 -27.22 8.40
N ASN A 63 -13.56 -27.45 7.11
CA ASN A 63 -12.68 -28.22 6.22
C ASN A 63 -11.70 -27.35 5.40
N GLY A 64 -11.66 -26.03 5.64
CA GLY A 64 -10.72 -25.10 5.00
C GLY A 64 -11.07 -24.66 3.58
N LYS A 65 -12.25 -25.01 3.04
CA LYS A 65 -12.70 -24.59 1.70
C LYS A 65 -13.31 -23.19 1.66
N SER A 66 -13.70 -22.62 2.80
CA SER A 66 -14.34 -21.29 2.88
C SER A 66 -13.60 -20.39 3.85
N ARG A 67 -13.24 -19.17 3.41
CA ARG A 67 -12.54 -18.17 4.21
C ARG A 67 -12.94 -16.76 3.78
N ILE A 68 -13.00 -15.83 4.75
CA ILE A 68 -13.32 -14.41 4.52
C ILE A 68 -12.36 -13.44 5.24
N ARG A 69 -11.43 -13.99 6.02
CA ARG A 69 -10.43 -13.22 6.79
C ARG A 69 -9.06 -13.60 6.28
N GLU A 70 -8.79 -13.25 5.03
CA GLU A 70 -7.55 -13.61 4.35
C GLU A 70 -6.33 -12.98 5.04
N HIS A 71 -6.55 -11.81 5.64
CA HIS A 71 -5.58 -11.02 6.37
C HIS A 71 -5.05 -11.67 7.65
N LEU A 72 -5.62 -12.77 8.16
CA LEU A 72 -5.11 -13.43 9.37
C LEU A 72 -3.92 -14.36 9.06
N THR A 73 -2.81 -14.23 9.80
CA THR A 73 -1.66 -15.14 9.70
C THR A 73 -1.97 -16.50 10.32
N ILE A 74 -2.66 -16.49 11.46
CA ILE A 74 -3.08 -17.69 12.17
C ILE A 74 -4.07 -18.51 11.33
N ARG A 75 -3.91 -19.84 11.38
CA ARG A 75 -4.74 -20.79 10.64
C ARG A 75 -5.58 -21.65 11.59
N MET A 76 -6.84 -21.85 11.20
CA MET A 76 -7.74 -22.77 11.89
C MET A 76 -7.35 -24.22 11.51
N PRO A 77 -7.41 -25.18 12.45
CA PRO A 77 -7.28 -26.60 12.11
C PRO A 77 -8.31 -27.00 11.06
N GLN A 78 -7.89 -27.84 10.11
CA GLN A 78 -8.77 -28.40 9.08
C GLN A 78 -9.27 -29.78 9.52
N TYR A 79 -10.58 -29.99 9.46
CA TYR A 79 -11.21 -31.25 9.81
C TYR A 79 -11.63 -32.02 8.56
N SER A 80 -11.80 -33.35 8.70
CA SER A 80 -12.32 -34.19 7.63
C SER A 80 -13.70 -33.71 7.16
N ALA A 81 -14.09 -34.05 5.93
CA ALA A 81 -15.41 -33.68 5.41
C ALA A 81 -16.56 -34.24 6.28
N ALA A 82 -16.42 -35.47 6.79
CA ALA A 82 -17.41 -36.10 7.67
C ALA A 82 -17.51 -35.34 9.00
N THR A 83 -16.37 -35.15 9.68
CA THR A 83 -16.32 -34.40 10.96
C THR A 83 -16.86 -32.97 10.82
N SER A 84 -16.52 -32.29 9.72
CA SER A 84 -16.98 -30.92 9.46
C SER A 84 -18.50 -30.85 9.28
N LYS A 85 -19.08 -31.83 8.58
CA LYS A 85 -20.53 -31.93 8.40
C LYS A 85 -21.24 -32.19 9.73
N ASP A 86 -20.73 -33.14 10.52
CA ASP A 86 -21.33 -33.52 11.79
C ASP A 86 -21.27 -32.36 12.79
N LEU A 87 -20.09 -31.73 12.95
CA LEU A 87 -19.92 -30.55 13.81
C LEU A 87 -20.83 -29.39 13.39
N SER A 88 -20.88 -29.09 12.09
CA SER A 88 -21.77 -28.03 11.59
C SER A 88 -23.23 -28.34 11.91
N THR A 89 -23.65 -29.60 11.78
CA THR A 89 -25.05 -30.01 12.03
C THR A 89 -25.39 -29.92 13.51
N SER A 90 -24.53 -30.46 14.39
CA SER A 90 -24.73 -30.45 15.83
C SER A 90 -24.79 -29.03 16.41
N ILE A 91 -23.86 -28.15 16.02
CA ILE A 91 -23.82 -26.76 16.51
C ILE A 91 -25.06 -25.98 16.03
N ILE A 92 -25.48 -26.18 14.78
CA ILE A 92 -26.69 -25.54 14.24
C ILE A 92 -27.93 -26.02 15.00
N ALA A 93 -28.09 -27.33 15.17
CA ALA A 93 -29.21 -27.89 15.89
C ALA A 93 -29.32 -27.35 17.33
N GLU A 94 -28.18 -27.20 18.02
CA GLU A 94 -28.14 -26.60 19.36
C GLU A 94 -28.57 -25.13 19.34
N ASP A 95 -27.94 -24.31 18.48
CA ASP A 95 -28.14 -22.86 18.44
C ASP A 95 -29.54 -22.45 17.95
N THR A 96 -30.21 -23.33 17.19
CA THR A 96 -31.59 -23.12 16.71
C THR A 96 -32.63 -23.91 17.50
N SER A 97 -32.23 -24.67 18.52
CA SER A 97 -33.10 -25.62 19.23
C SER A 97 -33.85 -26.58 18.28
N GLY A 98 -33.14 -27.02 17.22
CA GLY A 98 -33.66 -27.90 16.17
C GLY A 98 -34.63 -27.24 15.19
N LYS A 99 -34.86 -25.91 15.29
CA LYS A 99 -35.74 -25.19 14.37
C LYS A 99 -34.99 -24.84 13.09
N ASN A 100 -35.68 -24.94 11.96
CA ASN A 100 -35.16 -24.44 10.70
C ASN A 100 -35.17 -22.90 10.70
N PRO A 101 -34.16 -22.25 10.11
CA PRO A 101 -34.19 -20.82 9.86
C PRO A 101 -35.43 -20.42 9.04
N ALA A 102 -35.96 -19.22 9.30
CA ALA A 102 -37.05 -18.69 8.49
C ALA A 102 -36.65 -18.62 7.01
N ALA A 103 -37.58 -18.98 6.13
CA ALA A 103 -37.38 -18.85 4.68
C ALA A 103 -37.13 -17.39 4.31
N GLU A 104 -36.31 -17.16 3.27
CA GLU A 104 -35.99 -15.80 2.80
C GLU A 104 -37.25 -14.98 2.54
N SER A 105 -38.26 -15.54 1.87
CA SER A 105 -39.53 -14.85 1.59
C SER A 105 -40.37 -14.53 2.83
N ALA A 106 -40.19 -15.27 3.93
CA ALA A 106 -40.85 -14.94 5.20
C ALA A 106 -40.12 -13.81 5.93
N VAL A 107 -38.81 -13.71 5.74
CA VAL A 107 -38.03 -12.57 6.24
C VAL A 107 -38.33 -11.37 5.36
N PHE A 108 -38.04 -11.44 4.07
CA PHE A 108 -38.14 -10.37 3.07
C PHE A 108 -39.32 -10.62 2.10
N PRO A 109 -40.55 -10.19 2.44
CA PRO A 109 -41.76 -10.57 1.71
C PRO A 109 -41.98 -9.82 0.39
N HIS A 110 -41.33 -8.68 0.19
CA HIS A 110 -41.45 -7.88 -1.02
C HIS A 110 -40.42 -8.29 -2.09
N GLY A 111 -39.33 -8.96 -1.70
CA GLY A 111 -38.37 -9.57 -2.61
C GLY A 111 -37.41 -8.57 -3.26
N ALA A 112 -36.96 -8.89 -4.47
CA ALA A 112 -35.87 -8.19 -5.16
C ALA A 112 -36.29 -7.76 -6.58
N ASP A 113 -37.27 -6.87 -6.66
CA ASP A 113 -37.56 -6.16 -7.90
C ASP A 113 -36.43 -5.17 -8.26
N ALA A 114 -36.45 -4.66 -9.49
CA ALA A 114 -35.39 -3.79 -9.99
C ALA A 114 -35.26 -2.48 -9.19
N GLU A 115 -36.36 -1.93 -8.71
CA GLU A 115 -36.37 -0.69 -7.93
C GLU A 115 -35.70 -0.90 -6.57
N ARG A 116 -36.05 -1.99 -5.87
CA ARG A 116 -35.43 -2.36 -4.59
C ARG A 116 -33.95 -2.66 -4.70
N ILE A 117 -33.51 -3.26 -5.80
CA ILE A 117 -32.08 -3.50 -6.05
C ILE A 117 -31.33 -2.17 -6.19
N VAL A 118 -31.88 -1.20 -6.92
CA VAL A 118 -31.29 0.14 -7.07
C VAL A 118 -31.22 0.86 -5.72
N ILE A 119 -32.32 0.87 -4.96
CA ILE A 119 -32.35 1.45 -3.62
C ILE A 119 -31.35 0.75 -2.69
N GLY A 120 -31.26 -0.58 -2.75
CA GLY A 120 -30.29 -1.36 -1.99
C GLY A 120 -28.85 -0.96 -2.30
N ARG A 121 -28.52 -0.73 -3.57
CA ARG A 121 -27.21 -0.23 -4.00
C ARG A 121 -26.93 1.17 -3.43
N GLU A 122 -27.91 2.08 -3.48
CA GLU A 122 -27.76 3.45 -2.95
C GLU A 122 -27.55 3.44 -1.43
N LEU A 123 -28.26 2.58 -0.70
CA LEU A 123 -28.05 2.39 0.73
C LEU A 123 -26.65 1.85 1.06
N MET A 124 -26.12 0.93 0.24
CA MET A 124 -24.75 0.45 0.39
C MET A 124 -23.74 1.59 0.14
N ASP A 125 -23.99 2.42 -0.87
CA ASP A 125 -23.16 3.59 -1.20
C ASP A 125 -23.15 4.65 -0.08
N ALA A 126 -24.28 4.82 0.60
CA ALA A 126 -24.42 5.82 1.67
C ALA A 126 -23.54 5.52 2.89
N GLY A 127 -23.30 4.24 3.21
CA GLY A 127 -22.62 3.85 4.47
C GLY A 127 -21.68 2.65 4.35
N CYS A 128 -22.12 1.56 3.72
CA CYS A 128 -21.43 0.28 3.76
C CYS A 128 -20.10 0.29 3.00
N VAL A 129 -20.01 1.00 1.87
CA VAL A 129 -18.80 1.12 1.03
C VAL A 129 -17.59 1.75 1.71
N GLN A 130 -17.80 2.48 2.81
CA GLN A 130 -16.70 3.10 3.57
C GLN A 130 -15.87 2.05 4.31
N CYS A 131 -16.47 0.89 4.59
CA CYS A 131 -15.84 -0.16 5.37
C CYS A 131 -15.82 -1.51 4.66
N HIS A 132 -16.70 -1.79 3.71
CA HIS A 132 -16.81 -3.11 3.06
C HIS A 132 -16.40 -3.07 1.58
N ALA A 133 -15.73 -4.14 1.15
CA ALA A 133 -15.52 -4.41 -0.27
C ALA A 133 -16.78 -5.03 -0.90
N PHE A 134 -16.93 -4.82 -2.20
CA PHE A 134 -18.03 -5.28 -3.03
C PHE A 134 -17.45 -5.98 -4.25
N ASN A 135 -17.44 -7.31 -4.24
CA ASN A 135 -16.96 -8.13 -5.36
C ASN A 135 -15.48 -7.84 -5.71
N GLY A 136 -14.64 -7.81 -4.68
CA GLY A 136 -13.21 -7.51 -4.75
C GLY A 136 -12.87 -6.02 -4.86
N GLU A 137 -13.86 -5.15 -5.10
CA GLU A 137 -13.67 -3.72 -5.32
C GLU A 137 -14.00 -2.93 -4.04
N TYR A 138 -13.26 -1.87 -3.75
CA TYR A 138 -13.38 -1.15 -2.48
C TYR A 138 -12.93 0.31 -2.56
N LEU A 139 -13.33 1.11 -1.58
CA LEU A 139 -12.78 2.45 -1.37
C LEU A 139 -11.45 2.38 -0.61
N PRO A 140 -10.53 3.34 -0.79
CA PRO A 140 -9.32 3.41 0.02
C PRO A 140 -9.63 3.45 1.53
N GLY A 141 -8.87 2.71 2.33
CA GLY A 141 -9.10 2.59 3.78
C GLY A 141 -10.21 1.61 4.19
N THR A 142 -10.80 0.88 3.24
CA THR A 142 -11.74 -0.22 3.53
C THR A 142 -11.04 -1.33 4.32
N VAL A 143 -11.57 -1.65 5.50
CA VAL A 143 -10.99 -2.65 6.43
C VAL A 143 -11.90 -3.84 6.73
N GLY A 144 -13.17 -3.77 6.33
CA GLY A 144 -14.16 -4.81 6.51
C GLY A 144 -14.05 -5.93 5.48
N VAL A 145 -14.86 -6.97 5.68
CA VAL A 145 -14.89 -8.14 4.77
C VAL A 145 -15.61 -7.81 3.47
N ASP A 146 -15.26 -8.52 2.41
CA ASP A 146 -16.05 -8.50 1.17
C ASP A 146 -17.47 -9.07 1.41
N LEU A 147 -18.46 -8.40 0.84
CA LEU A 147 -19.88 -8.76 0.92
C LEU A 147 -20.35 -9.66 -0.22
N VAL A 148 -19.50 -9.97 -1.21
CA VAL A 148 -19.85 -10.75 -2.42
C VAL A 148 -20.53 -12.09 -2.14
N ASP A 149 -20.10 -12.81 -1.11
CA ASP A 149 -20.65 -14.13 -0.76
C ASP A 149 -21.58 -14.10 0.47
N LEU A 150 -22.00 -12.90 0.91
CA LEU A 150 -22.85 -12.75 2.09
C LEU A 150 -24.12 -13.62 2.04
N PRO A 151 -24.92 -13.64 0.95
CA PRO A 151 -26.15 -14.43 0.89
C PRO A 151 -25.93 -15.94 0.94
N ARG A 152 -24.75 -16.42 0.52
CA ARG A 152 -24.38 -17.84 0.61
C ARG A 152 -23.89 -18.24 2.00
N ARG A 153 -23.45 -17.25 2.78
CA ARG A 153 -22.78 -17.44 4.06
C ARG A 153 -23.73 -17.34 5.25
N ILE A 154 -24.61 -16.34 5.25
CA ILE A 154 -25.45 -16.02 6.42
C ILE A 154 -26.93 -16.18 6.13
N HIS A 155 -27.71 -16.51 7.18
CA HIS A 155 -29.15 -16.58 7.08
C HIS A 155 -29.80 -15.18 6.95
N PRO A 156 -30.84 -15.02 6.12
CA PRO A 156 -31.56 -13.76 5.94
C PRO A 156 -32.07 -13.15 7.26
N ALA A 157 -32.61 -14.00 8.14
CA ALA A 157 -33.13 -13.57 9.45
C ALA A 157 -32.02 -12.97 10.33
N TRP A 158 -30.84 -13.59 10.33
CA TRP A 158 -29.69 -13.08 11.08
C TRP A 158 -29.17 -11.78 10.47
N PHE A 159 -29.15 -11.65 9.14
CA PHE A 159 -28.78 -10.40 8.48
C PHE A 159 -29.68 -9.24 8.90
N ARG A 160 -31.01 -9.47 8.93
CA ARG A 160 -31.96 -8.48 9.44
C ARG A 160 -31.64 -8.11 10.89
N GLU A 161 -31.63 -9.09 11.80
CA GLU A 161 -31.40 -8.86 13.23
C GLU A 161 -30.09 -8.11 13.47
N PHE A 162 -29.03 -8.47 12.73
CA PHE A 162 -27.73 -7.83 12.85
C PHE A 162 -27.73 -6.37 12.39
N LEU A 163 -28.46 -6.04 11.32
CA LEU A 163 -28.53 -4.64 10.84
C LEU A 163 -29.45 -3.76 11.69
N GLU A 164 -30.47 -4.35 12.32
CA GLU A 164 -31.33 -3.64 13.27
C GLU A 164 -30.53 -3.12 14.47
N ASP A 165 -29.70 -3.98 15.08
CA ASP A 165 -28.79 -3.59 16.16
C ASP A 165 -27.50 -4.42 16.17
N PRO A 166 -26.44 -3.95 15.47
CA PRO A 166 -25.16 -4.66 15.43
C PRO A 166 -24.53 -4.80 16.82
N GLY A 167 -24.70 -3.80 17.69
CA GLY A 167 -24.09 -3.73 19.01
C GLY A 167 -24.70 -4.72 20.00
N ALA A 168 -26.02 -4.96 19.89
CA ALA A 168 -26.72 -5.98 20.67
C ALA A 168 -26.27 -7.39 20.30
N LEU A 169 -26.12 -7.67 18.99
CA LEU A 169 -25.76 -9.02 18.53
C LEU A 169 -24.27 -9.31 18.61
N LYS A 170 -23.43 -8.28 18.50
CA LYS A 170 -21.97 -8.38 18.58
C LYS A 170 -21.40 -7.25 19.44
N PRO A 171 -21.19 -7.50 20.75
CA PRO A 171 -20.65 -6.51 21.65
C PRO A 171 -19.31 -5.94 21.18
N ARG A 172 -19.17 -4.61 21.19
CA ARG A 172 -17.98 -3.86 20.75
C ARG A 172 -17.64 -4.06 19.26
N THR A 173 -18.63 -4.39 18.43
CA THR A 173 -18.49 -4.32 16.98
C THR A 173 -18.12 -2.91 16.53
N ARG A 174 -17.27 -2.80 15.52
CA ARG A 174 -16.96 -1.53 14.84
C ARG A 174 -18.07 -1.09 13.88
N MET A 175 -18.98 -2.01 13.52
CA MET A 175 -20.12 -1.70 12.67
C MET A 175 -21.07 -0.74 13.40
N PRO A 176 -21.36 0.45 12.85
CA PRO A 176 -22.20 1.43 13.52
C PRO A 176 -23.67 1.01 13.52
N THR A 177 -24.46 1.60 14.43
CA THR A 177 -25.93 1.48 14.40
C THR A 177 -26.49 2.41 13.33
N PHE A 178 -27.06 1.85 12.26
CA PHE A 178 -27.59 2.61 11.13
C PHE A 178 -29.01 3.14 11.34
N PHE A 179 -29.74 2.57 12.29
CA PHE A 179 -31.15 2.88 12.53
C PHE A 179 -31.42 3.35 13.96
N PRO A 180 -30.81 4.47 14.42
CA PRO A 180 -31.07 4.98 15.76
C PRO A 180 -32.57 5.29 15.94
N GLY A 181 -33.19 4.68 16.95
CA GLY A 181 -34.65 4.80 17.16
C GLY A 181 -35.51 4.07 16.12
N GLY A 182 -34.94 3.10 15.38
CA GLY A 182 -35.66 2.28 14.40
C GLY A 182 -35.93 2.97 13.06
N ARG A 183 -35.26 4.09 12.78
CA ARG A 183 -35.34 4.79 11.49
C ARG A 183 -33.97 5.10 10.92
N SER A 184 -33.90 5.05 9.60
CA SER A 184 -32.69 5.40 8.84
C SER A 184 -32.53 6.91 8.71
N PRO A 185 -31.29 7.44 8.68
CA PRO A 185 -31.04 8.83 8.30
C PRO A 185 -31.32 9.10 6.81
N ASN A 186 -31.33 8.07 5.96
CA ASN A 186 -31.64 8.18 4.52
C ASN A 186 -33.16 8.14 4.32
N HIS A 187 -33.84 9.20 4.74
CA HIS A 187 -35.32 9.26 4.75
C HIS A 187 -35.93 9.27 3.34
N GLU A 188 -35.20 9.75 2.36
CA GLU A 188 -35.57 9.80 0.94
C GLU A 188 -35.72 8.41 0.31
N LEU A 189 -35.07 7.39 0.90
CA LEU A 189 -35.16 6.01 0.44
C LEU A 189 -36.19 5.25 1.29
N LEU A 190 -37.33 4.88 0.71
CA LEU A 190 -38.38 4.09 1.38
C LEU A 190 -38.85 4.71 2.72
N ASP A 191 -38.97 6.04 2.77
CA ASP A 191 -39.41 6.83 3.94
C ASP A 191 -38.56 6.59 5.23
N GLY A 192 -37.31 6.16 5.07
CA GLY A 192 -36.43 5.81 6.17
C GLY A 192 -36.86 4.56 6.96
N ARG A 193 -37.75 3.74 6.39
CA ARG A 193 -38.27 2.52 7.01
C ARG A 193 -37.20 1.44 7.09
N MET A 194 -36.75 1.15 8.30
CA MET A 194 -35.69 0.18 8.58
C MET A 194 -35.95 -1.19 7.94
N ASP A 195 -37.16 -1.73 8.10
CA ASP A 195 -37.57 -3.03 7.58
C ASP A 195 -37.44 -3.13 6.05
N LEU A 196 -37.90 -2.08 5.34
CA LEU A 196 -37.88 -2.03 3.89
C LEU A 196 -36.48 -1.74 3.34
N GLN A 197 -35.68 -0.93 4.04
CA GLN A 197 -34.31 -0.63 3.64
C GLN A 197 -33.39 -1.84 3.81
N ILE A 198 -33.47 -2.56 4.94
CA ILE A 198 -32.71 -3.80 5.14
C ILE A 198 -33.08 -4.83 4.07
N GLU A 199 -34.36 -4.92 3.69
CA GLU A 199 -34.82 -5.77 2.61
C GLU A 199 -34.21 -5.37 1.25
N ALA A 200 -34.21 -4.08 0.91
CA ALA A 200 -33.58 -3.57 -0.31
C ALA A 200 -32.06 -3.85 -0.33
N MET A 201 -31.38 -3.67 0.80
CA MET A 201 -29.98 -4.03 0.99
C MET A 201 -29.72 -5.52 0.72
N TRP A 202 -30.58 -6.41 1.22
CA TRP A 202 -30.49 -7.84 0.93
C TRP A 202 -30.73 -8.14 -0.54
N ALA A 203 -31.76 -7.54 -1.16
CA ALA A 203 -32.09 -7.70 -2.56
C ALA A 203 -30.89 -7.38 -3.49
N TYR A 204 -30.16 -6.31 -3.19
CA TYR A 204 -28.94 -5.94 -3.90
C TYR A 204 -27.81 -6.98 -3.69
N LEU A 205 -27.54 -7.36 -2.43
CA LEU A 205 -26.44 -8.29 -2.12
C LEU A 205 -26.67 -9.70 -2.63
N ARG A 206 -27.93 -10.14 -2.76
CA ARG A 206 -28.32 -11.51 -3.16
C ARG A 206 -27.58 -12.00 -4.41
N ASP A 207 -27.43 -11.11 -5.39
CA ASP A 207 -26.81 -11.37 -6.68
C ASP A 207 -25.67 -10.39 -6.97
N LEU A 208 -24.92 -9.95 -5.94
CA LEU A 208 -23.91 -8.88 -6.06
C LEU A 208 -22.99 -8.99 -7.29
N PRO A 209 -22.43 -10.17 -7.67
CA PRO A 209 -21.59 -10.29 -8.86
C PRO A 209 -22.26 -9.89 -10.19
N LYS A 210 -23.59 -9.85 -10.23
CA LYS A 210 -24.39 -9.44 -11.40
C LYS A 210 -24.88 -8.00 -11.31
N GLN A 211 -24.69 -7.34 -10.17
CA GLN A 211 -25.19 -5.99 -9.94
C GLN A 211 -24.09 -4.95 -10.24
N PRO A 212 -24.48 -3.72 -10.63
CA PRO A 212 -23.55 -2.61 -10.67
C PRO A 212 -22.95 -2.35 -9.28
N LEU A 213 -21.68 -1.98 -9.24
CA LEU A 213 -21.02 -1.54 -8.02
C LEU A 213 -21.68 -0.25 -7.47
N PRO A 214 -21.56 0.03 -6.17
CA PRO A 214 -21.91 1.32 -5.61
C PRO A 214 -21.15 2.46 -6.30
N GLN A 215 -21.81 3.61 -6.47
CA GLN A 215 -21.32 4.70 -7.32
C GLN A 215 -19.98 5.26 -6.83
N LYS A 216 -19.77 5.40 -5.52
CA LYS A 216 -18.49 5.88 -4.96
C LYS A 216 -17.32 4.97 -5.32
N ILE A 217 -17.53 3.66 -5.38
CA ILE A 217 -16.48 2.71 -5.83
C ILE A 217 -16.20 2.91 -7.31
N VAL A 218 -17.24 3.07 -8.14
CA VAL A 218 -17.10 3.38 -9.57
C VAL A 218 -16.33 4.69 -9.77
N ASP A 219 -16.69 5.73 -9.03
CA ASP A 219 -16.06 7.04 -9.10
C ASP A 219 -14.60 6.98 -8.63
N ALA A 220 -14.32 6.29 -7.52
CA ALA A 220 -12.95 6.10 -7.01
C ALA A 220 -12.07 5.33 -8.00
N ARG A 221 -12.60 4.32 -8.69
CA ARG A 221 -11.88 3.61 -9.76
C ARG A 221 -11.61 4.48 -10.97
N ASN A 222 -12.50 5.44 -11.24
CA ASN A 222 -12.35 6.38 -12.33
C ASN A 222 -11.45 7.58 -11.97
N GLN A 223 -11.20 7.80 -10.68
CA GLN A 223 -10.25 8.79 -10.18
C GLN A 223 -8.83 8.20 -10.26
N ASN A 224 -8.18 8.45 -11.39
CA ASN A 224 -6.78 8.13 -11.64
C ASN A 224 -5.90 8.86 -10.58
N TYR A 225 -5.26 8.14 -9.65
CA TYR A 225 -4.33 8.73 -8.67
C TYR A 225 -2.94 9.03 -9.27
N GLU A 226 -2.87 9.06 -10.60
CA GLU A 226 -1.70 9.50 -11.34
C GLU A 226 -1.36 10.94 -10.98
N LEU A 227 -0.19 11.11 -10.39
CA LEU A 227 0.43 12.42 -10.24
C LEU A 227 0.82 12.91 -11.63
N GLN A 228 0.23 14.01 -12.06
CA GLN A 228 0.56 14.66 -13.32
C GLN A 228 1.27 15.97 -13.01
N PRO A 229 2.58 16.06 -13.26
CA PRO A 229 3.28 17.34 -13.22
C PRO A 229 2.78 18.17 -14.42
N ILE A 230 1.88 19.12 -14.18
CA ILE A 230 1.31 19.97 -15.24
C ILE A 230 2.04 21.31 -15.29
N ASP A 231 2.02 22.05 -14.18
CA ASP A 231 2.54 23.43 -14.16
C ASP A 231 3.94 23.53 -13.52
N ARG A 232 4.30 22.56 -12.68
CA ARG A 232 5.56 22.57 -11.92
C ARG A 232 6.02 21.16 -11.59
N PRO A 233 7.30 20.98 -11.20
CA PRO A 233 7.78 19.70 -10.73
C PRO A 233 7.01 19.21 -9.50
N ILE A 234 6.80 17.89 -9.45
CA ILE A 234 6.25 17.19 -8.29
C ILE A 234 7.37 16.38 -7.66
N VAL A 235 7.58 16.56 -6.36
CA VAL A 235 8.51 15.75 -5.56
C VAL A 235 7.70 14.89 -4.61
N ILE A 236 7.86 13.58 -4.69
CA ILE A 236 7.19 12.63 -3.79
C ILE A 236 8.19 11.65 -3.18
N ARG A 237 8.07 11.44 -1.87
CA ARG A 237 8.79 10.36 -1.17
C ARG A 237 7.95 9.10 -1.20
N THR A 238 8.52 8.02 -1.68
CA THR A 238 7.82 6.75 -1.86
C THR A 238 8.79 5.57 -1.72
N PHE A 239 8.31 4.36 -1.99
CA PHE A 239 9.12 3.17 -2.14
C PHE A 239 9.15 2.82 -3.63
N MET A 240 10.31 2.48 -4.18
CA MET A 240 10.41 2.02 -5.58
C MET A 240 11.29 0.76 -5.65
N PRO A 241 11.05 -0.15 -6.60
CA PRO A 241 11.87 -1.37 -6.70
C PRO A 241 13.35 -1.07 -6.98
N VAL A 242 13.62 -0.02 -7.75
CA VAL A 242 14.99 0.35 -8.18
C VAL A 242 15.64 1.37 -7.25
N ALA A 243 14.90 2.36 -6.76
CA ALA A 243 15.43 3.43 -5.89
C ALA A 243 15.31 3.13 -4.39
N GLY A 244 14.76 1.96 -4.02
CA GLY A 244 14.70 1.48 -2.64
C GLY A 244 13.59 2.10 -1.79
N THR A 245 13.72 1.92 -0.47
CA THR A 245 12.74 2.38 0.53
C THR A 245 12.88 3.87 0.88
N HIS A 246 13.95 4.51 0.43
CA HIS A 246 14.21 5.94 0.62
C HIS A 246 14.11 6.69 -0.73
N ALA A 247 13.26 6.21 -1.63
CA ALA A 247 13.11 6.78 -2.95
C ALA A 247 12.48 8.17 -2.91
N ILE A 248 13.10 9.11 -3.63
CA ILE A 248 12.57 10.44 -3.92
C ILE A 248 12.31 10.49 -5.42
N ALA A 249 11.04 10.43 -5.83
CA ALA A 249 10.66 10.55 -7.22
C ALA A 249 10.31 11.99 -7.57
N VAL A 250 10.80 12.43 -8.72
CA VAL A 250 10.67 13.81 -9.21
C VAL A 250 10.10 13.78 -10.61
N GLY A 251 8.90 14.34 -10.74
CA GLY A 251 8.16 14.44 -11.99
C GLY A 251 8.22 15.87 -12.52
N PHE A 252 8.36 16.05 -13.84
CA PHE A 252 8.48 17.35 -14.49
C PHE A 252 7.42 17.51 -15.59
N PRO A 253 6.89 18.73 -15.82
CA PRO A 253 5.93 19.01 -16.90
C PRO A 253 6.35 18.59 -18.30
N GLN A 254 7.65 18.55 -18.55
CA GLN A 254 8.24 18.15 -19.82
C GLN A 254 8.15 16.64 -20.09
N GLY A 255 7.58 15.85 -19.16
CA GLY A 255 7.41 14.40 -19.32
C GLY A 255 8.71 13.62 -19.25
N VAL A 256 9.71 14.13 -18.51
CA VAL A 256 10.96 13.42 -18.21
C VAL A 256 11.13 13.42 -16.70
N HIS A 257 11.37 12.25 -16.12
CA HIS A 257 11.26 12.04 -14.68
C HIS A 257 12.47 11.30 -14.15
N PHE A 258 12.74 11.41 -12.85
CA PHE A 258 13.78 10.62 -12.21
C PHE A 258 13.40 10.16 -10.80
N ALA A 259 14.05 9.10 -10.35
CA ALA A 259 14.00 8.60 -8.99
C ALA A 259 15.41 8.64 -8.38
N TYR A 260 15.51 9.15 -7.17
CA TYR A 260 16.74 9.25 -6.41
C TYR A 260 16.71 8.32 -5.21
N ASP A 261 17.76 7.52 -5.06
CA ASP A 261 17.98 6.70 -3.87
C ASP A 261 18.69 7.56 -2.83
N ALA A 262 17.98 7.98 -1.79
CA ALA A 262 18.53 8.82 -0.73
C ALA A 262 19.39 8.05 0.28
N GLU A 263 19.32 6.72 0.29
CA GLU A 263 20.15 5.85 1.14
C GLU A 263 21.50 5.60 0.45
N GLY A 264 21.48 5.23 -0.83
CA GLY A 264 22.68 5.11 -1.65
C GLY A 264 23.25 6.42 -2.18
N VAL A 265 22.52 7.54 -2.04
CA VAL A 265 22.92 8.90 -2.46
C VAL A 265 23.24 8.99 -3.95
N PHE A 266 22.39 8.41 -4.81
CA PHE A 266 22.57 8.46 -6.27
C PHE A 266 21.21 8.51 -7.02
N PRO A 267 21.16 9.11 -8.22
CA PRO A 267 20.00 8.98 -9.08
C PRO A 267 19.92 7.55 -9.61
N ALA A 268 18.81 6.86 -9.35
CA ALA A 268 18.67 5.42 -9.56
C ALA A 268 17.97 5.07 -10.89
N GLN A 269 17.06 5.92 -11.35
CA GLN A 269 16.29 5.65 -12.57
C GLN A 269 15.77 6.94 -13.20
N ILE A 270 15.64 6.94 -14.53
CA ILE A 270 14.97 7.98 -15.32
C ILE A 270 13.92 7.36 -16.26
N TRP A 271 12.87 8.08 -16.60
CA TRP A 271 11.84 7.62 -17.55
C TRP A 271 11.09 8.79 -18.20
N ARG A 272 10.21 8.49 -19.18
CA ARG A 272 9.46 9.47 -19.96
C ARG A 272 7.94 9.30 -19.86
N HIS A 273 7.24 10.36 -20.26
CA HIS A 273 5.78 10.48 -20.36
C HIS A 273 5.05 10.53 -19.02
N ARG A 274 4.52 9.40 -18.56
CA ARG A 274 3.67 9.36 -17.36
C ARG A 274 4.54 9.25 -16.11
N PHE A 275 4.18 9.98 -15.06
CA PHE A 275 5.01 10.10 -13.87
C PHE A 275 4.83 8.90 -12.92
N LEU A 276 3.94 8.99 -11.94
CA LEU A 276 3.71 7.96 -10.93
C LEU A 276 2.26 7.95 -10.47
N ASP A 277 1.85 6.80 -9.93
CA ASP A 277 0.60 6.67 -9.20
C ASP A 277 0.83 6.89 -7.69
N ALA A 278 0.10 7.83 -7.09
CA ALA A 278 0.18 8.12 -5.66
C ALA A 278 -0.75 7.28 -4.78
N GLU A 279 -1.57 6.40 -5.35
CA GLU A 279 -2.46 5.50 -4.61
C GLU A 279 -1.69 4.78 -3.49
N GLY A 280 -0.50 4.26 -3.85
CA GLY A 280 0.35 3.53 -2.93
C GLY A 280 1.12 4.36 -1.90
N THR A 281 1.25 5.67 -2.10
CA THR A 281 1.95 6.56 -1.15
C THR A 281 0.99 7.25 -0.19
N TRP A 282 -0.21 7.62 -0.64
CA TRP A 282 -1.13 8.48 0.11
C TRP A 282 -2.18 7.70 0.89
N PHE A 283 -2.57 6.51 0.45
CA PHE A 283 -3.77 5.86 0.98
C PHE A 283 -3.53 4.44 1.50
N VAL A 284 -2.45 3.78 1.09
CA VAL A 284 -2.08 2.44 1.58
C VAL A 284 -0.60 2.40 1.93
N ARG A 285 -0.24 2.38 3.24
CA ARG A 285 1.16 2.25 3.70
C ARG A 285 1.86 0.92 3.32
N PHE A 286 1.17 0.07 2.56
CA PHE A 286 1.56 -1.28 2.18
C PHE A 286 1.25 -1.60 0.71
N ALA A 287 1.00 -0.57 -0.11
CA ALA A 287 0.95 -0.78 -1.55
C ALA A 287 2.30 -1.32 -2.05
N PRO A 288 2.30 -2.07 -3.17
CA PRO A 288 3.55 -2.39 -3.84
C PRO A 288 4.35 -1.10 -4.10
N PRO A 289 5.69 -1.16 -4.07
CA PRO A 289 6.53 -0.03 -4.44
C PRO A 289 6.06 0.59 -5.75
N ALA A 290 6.07 1.93 -5.83
CA ALA A 290 5.62 2.65 -7.00
C ALA A 290 6.55 2.34 -8.20
N ASP A 291 5.95 1.87 -9.28
CA ASP A 291 6.60 1.69 -10.57
C ASP A 291 6.38 2.95 -11.44
N PRO A 292 7.35 3.32 -12.30
CA PRO A 292 7.14 4.30 -13.34
C PRO A 292 5.89 3.95 -14.18
N LEU A 293 4.95 4.89 -14.32
CA LEU A 293 3.78 4.71 -15.20
C LEU A 293 4.11 4.92 -16.68
N GLY A 294 5.25 5.57 -16.94
CA GLY A 294 5.72 5.96 -18.25
C GLY A 294 6.54 4.90 -18.95
N ASP A 295 7.20 5.28 -20.03
CA ASP A 295 8.02 4.40 -20.86
C ASP A 295 9.47 4.88 -20.92
N HIS A 296 10.29 4.23 -21.76
CA HIS A 296 11.72 4.52 -21.91
C HIS A 296 12.48 4.56 -20.57
N VAL A 297 12.11 3.65 -19.66
CA VAL A 297 12.71 3.52 -18.34
C VAL A 297 14.17 3.09 -18.49
N ALA A 298 15.10 3.90 -17.96
CA ALA A 298 16.52 3.60 -17.92
C ALA A 298 17.02 3.61 -16.48
N THR A 299 17.53 2.46 -16.04
CA THR A 299 18.21 2.33 -14.74
C THR A 299 19.58 2.99 -14.82
N LEU A 300 19.86 3.85 -13.85
CA LEU A 300 21.12 4.54 -13.73
C LEU A 300 22.12 3.73 -12.90
N PRO A 301 23.41 4.00 -13.05
CA PRO A 301 24.44 3.16 -12.47
C PRO A 301 24.47 3.28 -10.94
N SER A 302 24.32 2.16 -10.22
CA SER A 302 24.33 2.11 -8.75
C SER A 302 25.73 2.28 -8.15
N GLY A 303 25.79 2.70 -6.89
CA GLY A 303 27.03 3.02 -6.14
C GLY A 303 27.30 4.52 -6.11
N SER A 304 28.33 4.94 -5.37
CA SER A 304 28.54 6.36 -5.10
C SER A 304 28.73 7.16 -6.40
N PRO A 305 28.09 8.32 -6.60
CA PRO A 305 28.33 9.16 -7.78
C PRO A 305 29.73 9.77 -7.77
N VAL A 306 30.31 9.93 -6.59
CA VAL A 306 31.63 10.53 -6.36
C VAL A 306 32.47 9.72 -5.38
N THR A 307 33.79 9.83 -5.43
CA THR A 307 34.64 9.29 -4.36
C THR A 307 35.92 10.10 -4.20
N LEU A 308 36.53 10.05 -3.02
CA LEU A 308 37.79 10.70 -2.70
C LEU A 308 38.93 9.68 -2.69
N SER A 309 40.11 10.12 -3.11
CA SER A 309 41.34 9.36 -2.93
C SER A 309 42.51 10.26 -2.55
N ALA A 310 43.50 9.71 -1.85
CA ALA A 310 44.76 10.38 -1.65
C ALA A 310 45.43 10.70 -3.01
N ALA A 311 46.15 11.82 -3.08
CA ALA A 311 46.93 12.15 -4.27
C ALA A 311 47.97 11.06 -4.56
N GLY A 312 47.87 10.45 -5.75
CA GLY A 312 48.76 9.36 -6.18
C GLY A 312 48.22 7.96 -5.94
N ALA A 313 47.09 7.79 -5.25
CA ALA A 313 46.39 6.51 -5.17
C ALA A 313 45.56 6.24 -6.44
N GLU A 314 45.60 5.02 -6.97
CA GLU A 314 44.69 4.57 -8.02
C GLU A 314 43.34 4.18 -7.41
N VAL A 315 42.27 4.88 -7.81
CA VAL A 315 40.91 4.74 -7.22
C VAL A 315 40.19 3.44 -7.57
N LEU A 316 40.78 2.63 -8.43
CA LEU A 316 40.11 1.48 -9.03
C LEU A 316 40.76 0.13 -8.70
N ALA A 317 41.79 0.08 -7.84
CA ALA A 317 42.46 -1.17 -7.50
C ALA A 317 41.49 -2.20 -6.87
N ASP A 318 40.56 -1.73 -6.04
CA ASP A 318 39.56 -2.56 -5.33
C ASP A 318 38.12 -2.39 -5.87
N GLY A 319 37.96 -1.69 -7.00
CA GLY A 319 36.65 -1.36 -7.58
C GLY A 319 36.05 -0.04 -7.07
N TRP A 320 34.87 0.32 -7.59
CA TRP A 320 34.22 1.59 -7.27
C TRP A 320 33.32 1.46 -6.01
N PRO A 321 33.44 2.35 -5.01
CA PRO A 321 32.75 2.21 -3.73
C PRO A 321 31.24 2.52 -3.81
N ASP A 322 30.47 1.93 -2.89
CA ASP A 322 29.12 2.41 -2.56
C ASP A 322 29.20 3.69 -1.70
N ALA A 323 28.04 4.24 -1.32
CA ALA A 323 28.01 5.48 -0.55
C ALA A 323 28.68 5.36 0.83
N ASP A 324 28.47 4.24 1.52
CA ASP A 324 29.04 4.01 2.86
C ASP A 324 30.57 3.91 2.79
N ALA A 325 31.10 3.11 1.86
CA ALA A 325 32.54 2.97 1.65
C ALA A 325 33.18 4.28 1.14
N ALA A 326 32.45 5.10 0.39
CA ALA A 326 32.89 6.43 -0.02
C ALA A 326 32.80 7.47 1.11
N GLY A 327 32.12 7.17 2.23
CA GLY A 327 31.83 8.14 3.29
C GLY A 327 30.87 9.25 2.84
N LEU A 328 30.00 8.96 1.87
CA LEU A 328 29.04 9.90 1.30
C LEU A 328 27.79 9.95 2.18
N ARG A 329 27.43 11.15 2.64
CA ARG A 329 26.29 11.39 3.51
C ARG A 329 25.23 12.22 2.81
N PHE A 330 23.99 11.74 2.76
CA PHE A 330 22.85 12.54 2.32
C PHE A 330 22.44 13.55 3.40
N LEU A 331 22.27 14.80 3.00
CA LEU A 331 21.89 15.93 3.86
C LEU A 331 20.44 16.39 3.64
N GLY A 332 19.72 15.77 2.72
CA GLY A 332 18.37 16.16 2.32
C GLY A 332 18.33 16.83 0.95
N TYR A 333 17.25 17.55 0.65
CA TYR A 333 17.12 18.35 -0.56
C TYR A 333 16.45 19.68 -0.24
N ARG A 334 16.67 20.67 -1.10
CA ARG A 334 15.93 21.94 -1.12
C ARG A 334 15.28 22.14 -2.47
N LEU A 335 14.19 22.90 -2.51
CA LEU A 335 13.53 23.25 -3.76
C LEU A 335 13.93 24.67 -4.15
N ASP A 336 14.22 24.90 -5.43
CA ASP A 336 14.34 26.25 -5.97
C ASP A 336 12.98 26.93 -6.14
N GLU A 337 12.98 28.16 -6.65
CA GLU A 337 11.76 28.95 -6.89
C GLU A 337 10.80 28.30 -7.90
N ASN A 338 11.32 27.43 -8.78
CA ASN A 338 10.55 26.70 -9.78
C ASN A 338 10.12 25.31 -9.29
N GLY A 339 10.49 24.91 -8.06
CA GLY A 339 10.17 23.62 -7.49
C GLY A 339 11.11 22.48 -7.89
N VAL A 340 12.24 22.77 -8.56
CA VAL A 340 13.24 21.76 -8.92
C VAL A 340 14.06 21.40 -7.67
N PRO A 341 14.20 20.10 -7.33
CA PRO A 341 14.96 19.70 -6.17
C PRO A 341 16.47 19.70 -6.43
N GLU A 342 17.19 20.28 -5.48
CA GLU A 342 18.64 20.19 -5.35
C GLU A 342 18.98 19.21 -4.23
N MET A 343 19.52 18.05 -4.59
CA MET A 343 19.92 17.00 -3.65
C MET A 343 21.26 17.38 -3.01
N LEU A 344 21.32 17.35 -1.68
CA LEU A 344 22.47 17.80 -0.91
C LEU A 344 23.19 16.59 -0.32
N SER A 345 24.49 16.50 -0.54
CA SER A 345 25.33 15.46 0.07
C SER A 345 26.70 15.99 0.47
N GLN A 346 27.43 15.20 1.25
CA GLN A 346 28.76 15.54 1.73
C GLN A 346 29.67 14.32 1.69
N VAL A 347 30.91 14.50 1.22
CA VAL A 347 31.98 13.51 1.27
C VAL A 347 33.24 14.17 1.81
N GLY A 348 33.78 13.67 2.93
CA GLY A 348 34.84 14.37 3.66
C GLY A 348 34.45 15.81 3.99
N THR A 349 35.27 16.79 3.57
CA THR A 349 34.97 18.22 3.71
C THR A 349 34.09 18.77 2.58
N PHE A 350 33.99 18.08 1.45
CA PHE A 350 33.30 18.60 0.25
C PHE A 350 31.78 18.48 0.37
N ARG A 351 31.09 19.57 0.07
CA ARG A 351 29.64 19.62 -0.11
C ARG A 351 29.29 19.51 -1.58
N ILE A 352 28.30 18.69 -1.88
CA ILE A 352 27.86 18.40 -3.23
C ILE A 352 26.39 18.76 -3.35
N VAL A 353 26.08 19.52 -4.39
CA VAL A 353 24.72 19.80 -4.83
C VAL A 353 24.50 19.06 -6.15
N ASP A 354 23.58 18.12 -6.16
CA ASP A 354 23.19 17.31 -7.33
C ASP A 354 21.81 17.74 -7.81
N ARG A 355 21.80 18.40 -8.97
CA ARG A 355 20.60 18.95 -9.60
C ARG A 355 20.34 18.20 -10.89
N MET A 356 19.11 17.70 -11.05
CA MET A 356 18.66 17.04 -12.28
C MET A 356 17.40 17.72 -12.80
N GLU A 357 17.41 18.07 -14.09
CA GLU A 357 16.26 18.70 -14.75
C GLU A 357 16.20 18.39 -16.26
N PRO A 358 15.02 18.40 -16.88
CA PRO A 358 14.89 18.19 -18.31
C PRO A 358 15.52 19.34 -19.11
N ALA A 359 16.29 19.00 -20.14
CA ALA A 359 16.76 19.94 -21.15
C ALA A 359 15.70 20.17 -22.24
N GLU A 360 15.88 21.22 -23.06
CA GLU A 360 14.94 21.59 -24.13
C GLU A 360 14.76 20.49 -25.20
N ASP A 361 15.81 19.69 -25.45
CA ASP A 361 15.77 18.56 -26.37
C ASP A 361 15.11 17.30 -25.78
N GLY A 362 14.58 17.42 -24.56
CA GLY A 362 13.96 16.35 -23.80
C GLY A 362 14.96 15.38 -23.17
N SER A 363 16.28 15.62 -23.23
CA SER A 363 17.25 14.86 -22.43
C SER A 363 17.17 15.23 -20.94
N MET A 364 17.81 14.44 -20.08
CA MET A 364 17.95 14.76 -18.65
C MET A 364 19.32 15.38 -18.43
N MET A 365 19.36 16.64 -17.99
CA MET A 365 20.58 17.34 -17.59
C MET A 365 20.86 17.07 -16.11
N ARG A 366 22.10 16.74 -15.78
CA ARG A 366 22.56 16.60 -14.40
C ARG A 366 23.76 17.50 -14.15
N THR A 367 23.64 18.37 -13.16
CA THR A 367 24.68 19.30 -12.74
C THR A 367 25.13 18.96 -11.32
N LEU A 368 26.43 18.71 -11.16
CA LEU A 368 27.05 18.49 -9.86
C LEU A 368 27.91 19.69 -9.50
N THR A 369 27.49 20.42 -8.46
CA THR A 369 28.29 21.52 -7.91
C THR A 369 29.01 21.03 -6.66
N VAL A 370 30.34 21.08 -6.68
CA VAL A 370 31.18 20.66 -5.56
C VAL A 370 31.85 21.87 -4.94
N THR A 371 31.71 22.01 -3.63
CA THR A 371 32.30 23.13 -2.87
C THR A 371 33.06 22.58 -1.68
N GLU A 372 34.29 23.07 -1.49
CA GLU A 372 34.99 22.88 -0.23
C GLU A 372 34.70 24.08 0.69
N PRO A 373 34.23 23.87 1.94
CA PRO A 373 34.12 24.93 2.91
C PRO A 373 35.48 25.59 3.16
N ALA A 374 35.48 26.91 3.37
CA ALA A 374 36.68 27.62 3.76
C ALA A 374 37.26 27.02 5.06
N PRO A 375 38.60 26.85 5.16
CA PRO A 375 39.23 26.37 6.38
C PRO A 375 38.88 27.25 7.57
N GLN A 376 38.67 26.62 8.72
CA GLN A 376 38.52 27.33 9.98
C GLN A 376 39.90 27.79 10.49
N PRO A 377 39.99 28.85 11.31
CA PRO A 377 41.26 29.31 11.88
C PRO A 377 42.00 28.27 12.72
N SER A 378 41.30 27.22 13.16
CA SER A 378 41.83 26.09 13.91
C SER A 378 42.44 24.98 13.04
N ASP A 379 42.28 25.05 11.72
CA ASP A 379 42.73 23.99 10.82
C ASP A 379 44.23 24.15 10.52
N ASP A 380 45.03 23.13 10.80
CA ASP A 380 46.46 23.12 10.44
C ASP A 380 46.64 22.82 8.96
N LEU A 381 46.73 23.89 8.17
CA LEU A 381 46.89 23.83 6.71
C LEU A 381 48.20 23.16 6.27
N ASN A 382 49.20 23.01 7.15
CA ASN A 382 50.47 22.35 6.81
C ASN A 382 50.39 20.81 6.85
N THR A 383 49.29 20.26 7.36
CA THR A 383 49.05 18.80 7.45
C THR A 383 47.97 18.30 6.48
N ARG A 384 47.41 19.19 5.65
CA ARG A 384 46.36 18.84 4.70
C ARG A 384 46.94 18.03 3.54
N GLU A 385 46.63 16.74 3.49
CA GLU A 385 46.93 15.91 2.33
C GLU A 385 46.06 16.33 1.15
N SER A 386 46.68 16.48 -0.03
CA SER A 386 45.96 16.69 -1.29
C SER A 386 45.11 15.47 -1.62
N VAL A 387 43.83 15.68 -1.90
CA VAL A 387 42.87 14.64 -2.29
C VAL A 387 42.37 14.87 -3.71
N ARG A 388 42.09 13.77 -4.44
CA ARG A 388 41.42 13.81 -5.74
C ARG A 388 39.96 13.43 -5.57
N LEU A 389 39.07 14.21 -6.18
CA LEU A 389 37.67 13.86 -6.32
C LEU A 389 37.44 13.20 -7.67
N TRP A 390 36.81 12.04 -7.65
CA TRP A 390 36.47 11.27 -8.84
C TRP A 390 34.97 11.28 -9.06
N LEU A 391 34.57 11.38 -10.33
CA LEU A 391 33.19 11.27 -10.78
C LEU A 391 33.04 10.04 -11.68
N ARG A 392 31.97 9.27 -11.47
CA ARG A 392 31.61 8.17 -12.37
C ARG A 392 30.32 8.49 -13.13
N PRO A 393 30.40 9.09 -14.33
CA PRO A 393 29.22 9.49 -15.10
C PRO A 393 28.47 8.29 -15.72
N ALA A 394 29.16 7.17 -15.99
CA ALA A 394 28.57 5.95 -16.52
C ALA A 394 29.37 4.71 -16.10
N HIS A 395 28.70 3.56 -15.93
CA HIS A 395 29.32 2.25 -15.77
C HIS A 395 28.44 1.15 -16.39
N GLY A 396 29.03 -0.01 -16.67
CA GLY A 396 28.31 -1.17 -17.21
C GLY A 396 29.19 -2.07 -18.07
N ALA A 397 28.74 -3.31 -18.28
CA ALA A 397 29.37 -4.20 -19.26
C ALA A 397 29.14 -3.67 -20.68
N GLY A 398 30.19 -3.62 -21.50
CA GLY A 398 30.06 -3.27 -22.92
C GLY A 398 29.83 -1.78 -23.20
N LEU A 399 30.34 -0.87 -22.36
CA LEU A 399 30.32 0.57 -22.67
C LEU A 399 30.95 0.84 -24.03
N LYS A 400 30.18 1.44 -24.93
CA LYS A 400 30.63 1.85 -26.26
C LYS A 400 30.96 3.33 -26.25
N ARG A 401 32.24 3.67 -26.44
CA ARG A 401 32.66 5.08 -26.58
C ARG A 401 32.23 5.61 -27.95
N LEU A 402 31.41 6.66 -27.96
CA LEU A 402 30.93 7.33 -29.18
C LEU A 402 31.77 8.57 -29.52
N SER A 403 32.27 9.27 -28.50
CA SER A 403 33.17 10.43 -28.64
C SER A 403 34.10 10.55 -27.42
N PRO A 404 35.04 11.51 -27.37
CA PRO A 404 35.88 11.72 -26.19
C PRO A 404 35.09 11.92 -24.90
N THR A 405 33.91 12.54 -24.97
CA THR A 405 33.06 12.87 -23.83
C THR A 405 31.74 12.09 -23.79
N THR A 406 31.45 11.25 -24.79
CA THR A 406 30.17 10.55 -24.89
C THR A 406 30.34 9.03 -24.95
N VAL A 407 29.56 8.33 -24.13
CA VAL A 407 29.49 6.88 -24.07
C VAL A 407 28.05 6.40 -24.19
N GLU A 408 27.85 5.19 -24.70
CA GLU A 408 26.57 4.50 -24.78
C GLU A 408 26.66 3.20 -23.98
N THR A 409 25.67 2.96 -23.13
CA THR A 409 25.53 1.71 -22.38
C THR A 409 24.93 0.61 -23.24
N ALA A 410 25.04 -0.67 -22.81
CA ALA A 410 24.39 -1.78 -23.49
C ALA A 410 22.85 -1.64 -23.55
N ALA A 411 22.26 -0.88 -22.62
CA ALA A 411 20.83 -0.57 -22.59
C ALA A 411 20.44 0.61 -23.53
N GLY A 412 21.38 1.15 -24.30
CA GLY A 412 21.14 2.26 -25.24
C GLY A 412 21.12 3.65 -24.59
N LEU A 413 21.35 3.77 -23.28
CA LEU A 413 21.49 5.07 -22.62
C LEU A 413 22.79 5.74 -23.06
N ARG A 414 22.68 6.94 -23.65
CA ARG A 414 23.82 7.79 -23.98
C ARG A 414 24.08 8.79 -22.86
N VAL A 415 25.34 8.88 -22.45
CA VAL A 415 25.81 9.80 -21.42
C VAL A 415 26.91 10.65 -22.03
N SER A 416 26.72 11.97 -21.99
CA SER A 416 27.68 12.97 -22.47
C SER A 416 28.15 13.84 -21.32
N LEU A 417 29.47 13.96 -21.16
CA LEU A 417 30.07 14.91 -20.24
C LEU A 417 30.14 16.29 -20.93
N LEU A 418 29.43 17.26 -20.36
CA LEU A 418 29.35 18.63 -20.85
C LEU A 418 30.05 19.54 -19.83
N ASN A 419 30.95 20.40 -20.29
CA ASN A 419 31.65 21.44 -19.52
C ASN A 419 32.22 20.99 -18.15
N VAL A 420 33.49 20.58 -18.12
CA VAL A 420 34.24 20.45 -16.86
C VAL A 420 34.98 21.76 -16.62
N GLU A 421 34.40 22.64 -15.81
CA GLU A 421 35.13 23.78 -15.26
C GLU A 421 35.91 23.31 -14.04
N THR A 422 37.18 22.95 -14.23
CA THR A 422 38.09 22.68 -13.12
C THR A 422 38.49 24.01 -12.52
N VAL A 423 37.96 24.36 -11.33
CA VAL A 423 38.54 25.42 -10.51
C VAL A 423 39.68 24.78 -9.73
N ASP A 424 40.91 25.08 -10.11
CA ASP A 424 42.09 24.61 -9.38
C ASP A 424 42.13 25.28 -8.00
N LEU A 425 41.71 24.56 -6.95
CA LEU A 425 41.73 25.06 -5.57
C LEU A 425 43.14 25.06 -4.96
N THR A 426 44.18 24.79 -5.76
CA THR A 426 45.58 24.76 -5.30
C THR A 426 46.44 25.97 -5.67
N GLU A 427 45.88 27.02 -6.27
CA GLU A 427 46.62 28.27 -6.45
C GLU A 427 46.77 29.02 -5.13
N HIS A 428 47.74 28.60 -4.32
CA HIS A 428 48.55 29.59 -3.59
C HIS A 428 49.25 30.45 -4.64
N GLN A 429 48.64 31.59 -4.97
CA GLN A 429 49.31 32.68 -5.64
C GLN A 429 50.54 33.10 -4.82
N GLN A 430 51.73 32.79 -5.34
CA GLN A 430 52.84 33.72 -5.36
C GLN A 430 53.36 33.76 -6.79
N PHE A 431 53.48 34.97 -7.32
CA PHE A 431 53.79 35.39 -8.70
C PHE A 431 54.59 34.43 -9.59
#